data_AF-A0A5K0YRS3-F1
#
_entry.id   AF-A0A5K0YRS3-F1
#
_cell.length_a   1.000
_cell.length_b   1.000
_cell.length_c   1.000
_cell.angle_alpha   90.00
_cell.angle_beta   90.00
_cell.angle_gamma   90.00
#
_symmetry.space_group_name_H-M   'P 1'
#
loop_
_entity.id
_entity.type
_entity.pdbx_description
1 polymer ?
#
loop_
_entity_poly.entity_id
_entity_poly.type
_entity_poly.pdbx_seq_one_letter_code
_entity_poly.pdbx_strand_id
1 'polypeptide(L)' 'ESERAVTREEGLALAQEHKCLFLECSAKNSINVEKCFEELALK' A
#
# COMPACT_ATOMS: atom_id res chain seq x y z
N GLU A 1 -20.35 -0.51 -4.49
CA GLU A 1 -19.10 -0.21 -3.75
C GLU A 1 -18.78 -1.46 -2.96
N SER A 2 -17.74 -2.20 -3.37
CA SER A 2 -17.38 -3.42 -2.66
C SER A 2 -16.72 -3.01 -1.35
N GLU A 3 -17.20 -3.55 -0.23
CA GLU A 3 -16.45 -3.47 1.01
C GLU A 3 -15.02 -3.99 0.78
N ARG A 4 -14.08 -3.46 1.56
CA ARG A 4 -12.67 -3.84 1.45
C ARG A 4 -12.54 -5.35 1.60
N ALA A 5 -12.02 -6.02 0.58
CA ALA A 5 -11.76 -7.47 0.64
C ALA A 5 -10.59 -7.83 1.56
N VAL A 6 -9.70 -6.86 1.83
CA VAL A 6 -8.52 -7.02 2.69
C VAL A 6 -8.38 -5.78 3.56
N THR A 7 -8.14 -6.00 4.85
CA THR A 7 -7.87 -4.94 5.83
C THR A 7 -6.44 -4.40 5.69
N ARG A 8 -6.17 -3.26 6.32
CA ARG A 8 -4.84 -2.65 6.26
C ARG A 8 -3.83 -3.49 7.04
N GLU A 9 -4.29 -4.04 8.15
CA GLU A 9 -3.55 -4.86 9.09
C GLU A 9 -3.08 -6.16 8.42
N GLU A 10 -3.94 -6.82 7.66
CA GLU A 10 -3.58 -8.03 6.89
C GLU A 10 -2.51 -7.73 5.82
N GLY A 11 -2.67 -6.64 5.07
CA GLY A 11 -1.68 -6.23 4.06
C GLY A 11 -0.32 -5.87 4.68
N LEU A 12 -0.34 -5.16 5.81
CA LEU A 12 0.88 -4.79 6.54
C LEU A 12 1.58 -6.03 7.12
N ALA A 13 0.81 -6.98 7.69
CA ALA A 13 1.36 -8.21 8.26
C ALA A 13 2.08 -9.04 7.19
N LEU A 14 1.46 -9.19 6.00
CA LEU A 14 2.05 -9.91 4.88
C LEU A 14 3.35 -9.25 4.38
N ALA A 15 3.36 -7.91 4.29
CA ALA A 15 4.55 -7.19 3.89
C ALA A 15 5.71 -7.34 4.90
N GLN A 16 5.42 -7.36 6.20
CA GLN A 16 6.41 -7.63 7.24
C GLN A 16 6.99 -9.04 7.14
N GLU A 17 6.14 -10.05 6.91
CA GLU A 17 6.55 -11.44 6.70
C GLU A 17 7.55 -11.57 5.54
N HIS A 18 7.27 -10.91 4.42
CA HIS A 18 8.10 -10.96 3.22
C HIS A 18 9.20 -9.88 3.15
N LYS A 19 9.32 -9.03 4.18
CA LYS A 19 10.27 -7.89 4.23
C LYS A 19 10.09 -6.91 3.05
N CYS A 20 8.84 -6.71 2.62
CA CYS A 20 8.47 -5.77 1.57
C CYS A 20 8.11 -4.39 2.15
N LEU A 21 8.17 -3.36 1.29
CA LEU A 21 7.51 -2.09 1.55
C LEU A 21 5.99 -2.25 1.43
N PHE A 22 5.23 -1.50 2.23
CA PHE A 22 3.77 -1.51 2.20
C PHE A 22 3.22 -0.08 2.19
N LEU A 23 2.39 0.21 1.19
CA LEU A 23 1.64 1.45 1.09
C LEU A 23 0.30 1.18 0.39
N GLU A 24 -0.79 1.72 0.94
CA GLU A 24 -2.10 1.68 0.28
C GLU A 24 -2.27 2.94 -0.57
N CYS A 25 -2.65 2.77 -1.85
CA CYS A 25 -2.92 3.87 -2.77
C CYS A 25 -4.22 3.66 -3.55
N SER A 26 -4.80 4.74 -4.06
CA SER A 26 -5.92 4.70 -5.00
C SER A 26 -5.62 5.56 -6.21
N ALA A 27 -5.29 4.93 -7.34
CA ALA A 27 -5.09 5.64 -8.61
C ALA A 27 -6.37 6.35 -9.08
N LYS A 28 -7.55 5.76 -8.83
CA LYS A 28 -8.85 6.34 -9.21
C LYS A 28 -9.10 7.70 -8.54
N ASN A 29 -8.70 7.83 -7.26
CA ASN A 29 -8.93 9.03 -6.46
C ASN A 29 -7.66 9.86 -6.27
N SER A 30 -6.56 9.49 -6.95
CA SER A 30 -5.23 10.12 -6.80
C SER A 30 -4.71 10.17 -5.36
N ILE A 31 -4.96 9.12 -4.56
CA ILE A 31 -4.50 9.03 -3.17
C ILE A 31 -3.20 8.22 -3.09
N ASN A 32 -2.17 8.81 -2.46
CA ASN A 32 -0.85 8.20 -2.19
C ASN A 32 -0.08 7.70 -3.43
N VAL A 33 -0.50 8.08 -4.65
CA VAL A 33 0.16 7.62 -5.88
C VAL A 33 1.60 8.12 -5.95
N GLU A 34 1.84 9.41 -5.73
CA GLU A 34 3.20 9.99 -5.73
C GLU A 34 4.07 9.37 -4.63
N LYS A 35 3.49 9.22 -3.43
CA LYS A 35 4.16 8.61 -2.28
C LYS A 35 4.63 7.18 -2.53
N CYS A 36 3.91 6.38 -3.33
CA CYS A 36 4.38 5.04 -3.75
C CYS A 36 5.74 5.11 -4.44
N PHE A 37 5.94 6.10 -5.31
CA PHE A 37 7.19 6.25 -6.06
C PHE A 37 8.29 6.89 -5.22
N GLU A 38 7.94 7.87 -4.38
CA GLU A 38 8.90 8.49 -3.45
C GLU A 38 9.48 7.46 -2.47
N GLU A 39 8.64 6.64 -1.82
CA GLU A 39 9.10 5.64 -0.87
C GLU A 39 9.92 4.53 -1.55
N LEU A 40 9.59 4.19 -2.79
CA LEU A 40 10.37 3.22 -3.57
C LEU A 40 11.72 3.80 -4.00
N ALA A 41 11.77 5.05 -4.44
CA ALA A 41 12.99 5.68 -4.95
C ALA A 41 14.04 5.97 -3.87
N LEU A 42 13.63 6.10 -2.61
CA LEU A 42 14.51 6.34 -1.45
C LEU A 42 15.13 5.07 -0.84
N LYS A 43 14.85 3.89 -1.42
CA LYS A 43 15.29 2.57 -0.94
C LYS A 43 16.26 1.90 -1.90
#